data_AF-A0A7C6UHH1-F1
#
_entry.id   AF-A0A7C6UHH1-F1
#
_cell.length_a   1.000
_cell.length_b   1.000
_cell.length_c   1.000
_cell.angle_alpha   90.00
_cell.angle_beta   90.00
_cell.angle_gamma   90.00
#
_symmetry.space_group_name_H-M   'P 1'
#
loop_
_entity.id
_entity.type
_entity.pdbx_description
1 polymer ?
#
loop_
_entity_poly.entity_id
_entity_poly.type
_entity_poly.pdbx_seq_one_letter_code
_entity_poly.pdbx_strand_id
1 'polypeptide(L)'
;MKPLTLRKKIGCWLHERWRMEAVLRMPNLARRAGLDWLDLCNRHECLVRGAGVGRICDWSDSSLLTACRTFPRLGGRLLQHVAREHPFSLQPQAGVPAVSAIVPVRGTDRFQALAFVATALRAVGGSAAEVLLCEHDETPRLEGDWPEGVRHVFVPAAVGEAFNKSKALNAGALAARHPVLLLHDADVWPPEDYVAKCLDFMAREGWEAVRPIRFLFLLDAESSSRVIASASVQDVRDVAQVQQNNPGLSAFVRKDVYLEIGGHDERFTGWGWEDVEFLDRLKTRRLYPGSFLPAVHLWHDVPPAKKMRNWNRDRLADILREPVGARIIAARRQLEGGRR
;
A
#
# COMPACT_ATOMS: atom_id res chain seq x y z
N MET A 1 22.93 -3.03 14.15
CA MET A 1 21.96 -3.46 15.20
C MET A 1 22.69 -4.29 16.25
N LYS A 2 22.46 -4.06 17.56
CA LYS A 2 23.02 -4.93 18.62
C LYS A 2 22.45 -6.36 18.48
N PRO A 3 23.26 -7.42 18.64
CA PRO A 3 22.77 -8.79 18.54
C PRO A 3 21.71 -9.07 19.63
N LEU A 4 20.62 -9.73 19.25
CA LEU A 4 19.55 -10.11 20.18
C LEU A 4 20.06 -11.13 21.19
N THR A 5 19.72 -10.93 22.46
CA THR A 5 20.07 -11.87 23.54
C THR A 5 19.39 -13.23 23.35
N LEU A 6 20.01 -14.30 23.83
CA LEU A 6 19.45 -15.65 23.77
C LEU A 6 18.03 -15.72 24.39
N ARG A 7 17.83 -15.03 25.53
CA ARG A 7 16.53 -14.88 26.19
C ARG A 7 15.46 -14.32 25.25
N LYS A 8 15.77 -13.28 24.47
CA LYS A 8 14.82 -12.69 23.51
C LYS A 8 14.50 -13.66 22.36
N LYS A 9 15.49 -14.40 21.87
CA LYS A 9 15.28 -15.42 20.83
C LYS A 9 14.38 -16.56 21.32
N ILE A 10 14.60 -17.07 22.54
CA ILE A 10 13.76 -18.12 23.15
C ILE A 10 12.34 -17.62 23.36
N GLY A 11 12.16 -16.41 23.90
CA GLY A 11 10.83 -15.82 24.08
C GLY A 11 10.06 -15.66 22.76
N CYS A 12 10.72 -15.16 21.71
CA CYS A 12 10.10 -15.08 20.39
C CYS A 12 9.74 -16.48 19.84
N TRP A 13 10.58 -17.48 20.10
CA TRP A 13 10.30 -18.85 19.67
C TRP A 13 9.01 -19.39 20.29
N LEU A 14 8.90 -19.30 21.62
CA LEU A 14 7.78 -19.84 22.40
C LEU A 14 6.44 -19.13 22.12
N HIS A 15 6.46 -17.83 21.83
CA HIS A 15 5.24 -17.05 21.72
C HIS A 15 4.78 -16.79 20.28
N GLU A 16 5.69 -16.75 19.31
CA GLU A 16 5.38 -16.21 17.97
C GLU A 16 5.86 -17.13 16.85
N ARG A 17 7.11 -17.59 16.89
CA ARG A 17 7.73 -18.33 15.77
C ARG A 17 7.05 -19.66 15.49
N TRP A 18 6.64 -20.41 16.52
CA TRP A 18 6.09 -21.76 16.32
C TRP A 18 4.83 -21.74 15.43
N ARG A 19 3.98 -20.70 15.55
CA ARG A 19 2.79 -20.51 14.69
C ARG A 19 3.20 -20.33 13.23
N MET A 20 4.21 -19.48 13.00
CA MET A 20 4.76 -19.26 11.67
C MET A 20 5.42 -20.52 11.11
N GLU A 21 6.17 -21.28 11.91
CA GLU A 21 6.74 -22.56 11.46
C GLU A 21 5.66 -23.59 11.12
N ALA A 22 4.55 -23.63 11.86
CA ALA A 22 3.42 -24.49 11.54
C ALA A 22 2.80 -24.13 10.17
N VAL A 23 2.53 -22.84 9.94
CA VAL A 23 2.04 -22.32 8.65
C VAL A 23 3.02 -22.64 7.51
N LEU A 24 4.31 -22.41 7.72
CA LEU A 24 5.31 -22.52 6.65
C LEU A 24 5.77 -23.95 6.35
N ARG A 25 5.71 -24.88 7.31
CA ARG A 25 6.16 -26.27 7.12
C ARG A 25 5.01 -27.22 6.80
N MET A 26 3.84 -26.97 7.36
CA MET A 26 2.67 -27.85 7.24
C MET A 26 1.40 -27.03 6.97
N PRO A 27 1.34 -26.24 5.88
CA PRO A 27 0.27 -25.26 5.65
C PRO A 27 -1.13 -25.89 5.64
N ASN A 28 -1.28 -27.08 5.05
CA ASN A 28 -2.57 -27.78 5.00
C ASN A 28 -3.05 -28.22 6.39
N LEU A 29 -2.15 -28.68 7.26
CA LEU A 29 -2.48 -29.06 8.63
C LEU A 29 -2.79 -27.81 9.48
N ALA A 30 -1.99 -26.75 9.34
CA ALA A 30 -2.21 -25.49 10.01
C ALA A 30 -3.58 -24.90 9.67
N ARG A 31 -3.95 -24.88 8.38
CA ARG A 31 -5.28 -24.44 7.92
C ARG A 31 -6.43 -25.26 8.50
N ARG A 32 -6.29 -26.60 8.55
CA ARG A 32 -7.29 -27.47 9.21
C ARG A 32 -7.44 -27.18 10.71
N ALA A 33 -6.36 -26.72 11.35
CA ALA A 33 -6.37 -26.25 12.73
C ALA A 33 -6.78 -24.76 12.88
N GLY A 34 -7.25 -24.12 11.80
CA GLY A 34 -7.72 -22.72 11.82
C GLY A 34 -6.61 -21.67 11.83
N LEU A 35 -5.37 -22.04 11.49
CA LEU A 35 -4.21 -21.16 11.44
C LEU A 35 -3.69 -21.01 9.99
N ASP A 36 -3.92 -19.86 9.40
CA ASP A 36 -3.39 -19.46 8.08
C ASP A 36 -2.28 -18.40 8.22
N TRP A 37 -1.57 -18.06 7.13
CA TRP A 37 -0.61 -16.94 7.15
C TRP A 37 -1.29 -15.62 7.49
N LEU A 38 -2.56 -15.46 7.10
CA LEU A 38 -3.39 -14.32 7.45
C LEU A 38 -3.59 -14.15 8.96
N ASP A 39 -3.55 -15.28 9.71
CA ASP A 39 -3.76 -15.36 11.16
C ASP A 39 -2.47 -15.13 11.98
N LEU A 40 -1.36 -14.80 11.33
CA LEU A 40 -0.10 -14.48 12.00
C LEU A 40 -0.11 -13.02 12.49
N CYS A 41 0.21 -12.78 13.75
CA CYS A 41 0.40 -11.46 14.37
C CYS A 41 1.40 -11.57 15.53
N ASN A 42 1.80 -10.44 16.13
CA ASN A 42 2.63 -10.45 17.34
C ASN A 42 1.81 -10.90 18.55
N ARG A 43 2.49 -11.37 19.59
CA ARG A 43 1.84 -11.95 20.79
C ARG A 43 0.90 -11.02 21.57
N HIS A 44 0.99 -9.71 21.36
CA HIS A 44 0.15 -8.69 22.03
C HIS A 44 -0.88 -8.06 21.09
N GLU A 45 -1.02 -8.60 19.89
CA GLU A 45 -1.95 -8.14 18.86
C GLU A 45 -3.08 -9.15 18.70
N CYS A 46 -4.27 -8.66 18.38
CA CYS A 46 -5.46 -9.47 18.17
C CYS A 46 -5.99 -9.27 16.74
N LEU A 47 -6.36 -10.38 16.10
CA LEU A 47 -7.01 -10.36 14.78
C LEU A 47 -8.47 -10.77 14.92
N VAL A 48 -9.35 -10.02 14.27
CA VAL A 48 -10.76 -10.38 14.11
C VAL A 48 -10.95 -10.90 12.68
N ARG A 49 -11.76 -11.97 12.52
CA ARG A 49 -12.14 -12.46 11.20
C ARG A 49 -13.09 -11.45 10.54
N GLY A 50 -12.73 -10.97 9.36
CA GLY A 50 -13.59 -10.10 8.56
C GLY A 50 -14.41 -10.89 7.54
N ALA A 51 -15.13 -10.17 6.67
CA ALA A 51 -15.80 -10.76 5.52
C ALA A 51 -14.82 -11.50 4.61
N GLY A 52 -15.26 -12.63 4.04
CA GLY A 52 -14.45 -13.52 3.21
C GLY A 52 -13.21 -14.05 3.94
N VAL A 53 -12.05 -13.91 3.30
CA VAL A 53 -10.76 -14.37 3.84
C VAL A 53 -10.03 -13.31 4.67
N GLY A 54 -10.50 -12.07 4.72
CA GLY A 54 -9.72 -11.01 5.34
C GLY A 54 -9.63 -11.05 6.85
N ARG A 55 -8.62 -10.34 7.36
CA ARG A 55 -8.38 -10.18 8.79
C ARG A 55 -8.33 -8.71 9.15
N ILE A 56 -9.01 -8.38 10.23
CA ILE A 56 -9.10 -7.04 10.80
C ILE A 56 -8.09 -6.98 11.94
N CYS A 57 -7.17 -6.03 11.84
CA CYS A 57 -6.22 -5.74 12.90
C CYS A 57 -6.92 -4.97 14.02
N ASP A 58 -7.06 -5.57 15.21
CA ASP A 58 -7.60 -4.91 16.39
C ASP A 58 -6.48 -4.21 17.18
N TRP A 59 -5.77 -3.33 16.47
CA TRP A 59 -4.76 -2.43 17.03
C TRP A 59 -4.61 -1.22 16.09
N SER A 60 -4.10 -0.10 16.61
CA SER A 60 -4.11 1.18 15.89
C SER A 60 -2.97 1.33 14.89
N ASP A 61 -1.75 0.97 15.29
CA ASP A 61 -0.54 1.38 14.56
C ASP A 61 0.01 0.26 13.66
N SER A 62 0.75 0.66 12.62
CA SER A 62 1.57 -0.29 11.89
C SER A 62 2.62 -0.90 12.81
N SER A 63 2.84 -2.21 12.69
CA SER A 63 3.88 -2.91 13.44
C SER A 63 4.65 -3.87 12.54
N LEU A 64 5.83 -4.29 13.00
CA LEU A 64 6.64 -5.30 12.33
C LEU A 64 6.47 -6.64 13.03
N LEU A 65 6.39 -7.74 12.28
CA LEU A 65 6.39 -9.08 12.85
C LEU A 65 7.71 -9.35 13.59
N THR A 66 7.61 -9.56 14.91
CA THR A 66 8.75 -9.77 15.82
C THR A 66 9.54 -11.03 15.44
N ALA A 67 8.85 -12.07 14.97
CA ALA A 67 9.48 -13.30 14.48
C ALA A 67 10.41 -13.05 13.28
N CYS A 68 9.97 -12.26 12.29
CA CYS A 68 10.77 -11.94 11.11
C CYS A 68 11.95 -11.03 11.46
N ARG A 69 11.75 -10.05 12.36
CA ARG A 69 12.85 -9.20 12.85
C ARG A 69 13.93 -10.00 13.59
N THR A 70 13.52 -11.01 14.35
CA THR A 70 14.42 -11.86 15.13
C THR A 70 15.11 -12.90 14.25
N PHE A 71 14.39 -13.41 13.24
CA PHE A 71 14.85 -14.44 12.32
C PHE A 71 14.48 -14.07 10.87
N PRO A 72 15.29 -13.25 10.17
CA PRO A 72 14.96 -12.74 8.82
C PRO A 72 14.64 -13.82 7.79
N ARG A 73 15.27 -14.99 7.87
CA ARG A 73 14.94 -16.17 7.06
C ARG A 73 13.46 -16.59 7.14
N LEU A 74 12.78 -16.33 8.27
CA LEU A 74 11.34 -16.58 8.37
C LEU A 74 10.54 -15.63 7.50
N GLY A 75 10.92 -14.35 7.44
CA GLY A 75 10.27 -13.39 6.57
C GLY A 75 10.45 -13.73 5.10
N GLY A 76 11.65 -14.17 4.69
CA GLY A 76 11.88 -14.66 3.33
C GLY A 76 11.06 -15.91 3.02
N ARG A 77 11.03 -16.90 3.93
CA ARG A 77 10.17 -18.09 3.78
C ARG A 77 8.68 -17.75 3.73
N LEU A 78 8.23 -16.76 4.49
CA LEU A 78 6.86 -16.25 4.46
C LEU A 78 6.55 -15.59 3.11
N LEU A 79 7.46 -14.77 2.57
CA LEU A 79 7.34 -14.22 1.23
C LEU A 79 7.21 -15.32 0.17
N GLN A 80 8.06 -16.35 0.22
CA GLN A 80 7.96 -17.49 -0.69
C GLN A 80 6.65 -18.28 -0.52
N HIS A 81 6.13 -18.37 0.72
CA HIS A 81 4.86 -19.04 0.98
C HIS A 81 3.70 -18.26 0.34
N VAL A 82 3.60 -16.96 0.63
CA VAL A 82 2.51 -16.14 0.06
C VAL A 82 2.64 -15.97 -1.44
N ALA A 83 3.86 -15.93 -2.00
CA ALA A 83 4.10 -15.86 -3.44
C ALA A 83 3.65 -17.12 -4.20
N ARG A 84 3.48 -18.28 -3.53
CA ARG A 84 2.86 -19.46 -4.14
C ARG A 84 1.34 -19.37 -4.19
N GLU A 85 0.74 -18.64 -3.26
CA GLU A 85 -0.72 -18.44 -3.21
C GLU A 85 -1.16 -17.21 -4.00
N HIS A 86 -0.26 -16.23 -4.12
CA HIS A 86 -0.41 -14.94 -4.78
C HIS A 86 0.86 -14.63 -5.58
N PRO A 87 1.01 -15.17 -6.80
CA PRO A 87 2.23 -15.02 -7.60
C PRO A 87 2.54 -13.56 -7.90
N PHE A 88 3.83 -13.23 -7.96
CA PHE A 88 4.30 -11.92 -8.41
C PHE A 88 4.78 -12.05 -9.85
N SER A 89 4.21 -11.26 -10.74
CA SER A 89 4.44 -11.37 -12.17
C SER A 89 4.31 -10.01 -12.85
N LEU A 90 5.06 -9.82 -13.94
CA LEU A 90 4.89 -8.71 -14.88
C LEU A 90 4.09 -9.15 -16.13
N GLN A 91 3.55 -10.36 -16.14
CA GLN A 91 2.74 -10.84 -17.25
C GLN A 91 1.33 -10.25 -17.18
N PRO A 92 0.81 -9.68 -18.29
CA PRO A 92 -0.53 -9.12 -18.34
C PRO A 92 -1.61 -10.14 -17.97
N GLN A 93 -2.51 -9.74 -17.09
CA GLN A 93 -3.68 -10.53 -16.72
C GLN A 93 -4.82 -10.29 -17.71
N ALA A 94 -5.47 -11.38 -18.12
CA ALA A 94 -6.63 -11.34 -19.02
C ALA A 94 -7.94 -11.26 -18.24
N GLY A 95 -8.94 -10.54 -18.78
CA GLY A 95 -10.29 -10.50 -18.19
C GLY A 95 -10.41 -9.74 -16.87
N VAL A 96 -9.38 -8.96 -16.49
CA VAL A 96 -9.43 -8.11 -15.29
C VAL A 96 -10.29 -6.88 -15.58
N PRO A 97 -11.27 -6.55 -14.72
CA PRO A 97 -12.06 -5.34 -14.89
C PRO A 97 -11.19 -4.07 -14.80
N ALA A 98 -11.57 -3.05 -15.57
CA ALA A 98 -10.79 -1.82 -15.70
C ALA A 98 -10.67 -1.04 -14.37
N VAL A 99 -9.47 -0.54 -14.10
CA VAL A 99 -9.15 0.32 -12.95
C VAL A 99 -8.24 1.46 -13.40
N SER A 100 -8.35 2.62 -12.77
CA SER A 100 -7.37 3.70 -12.91
C SER A 100 -6.41 3.65 -11.72
N ALA A 101 -5.20 3.14 -11.93
CA ALA A 101 -4.15 3.19 -10.92
C ALA A 101 -3.52 4.59 -10.91
N ILE A 102 -3.37 5.18 -9.72
CA ILE A 102 -2.84 6.54 -9.52
C ILE A 102 -1.59 6.41 -8.65
N VAL A 103 -0.47 6.85 -9.21
CA VAL A 103 0.86 6.74 -8.60
C VAL A 103 1.44 8.15 -8.40
N PRO A 104 1.41 8.70 -7.17
CA PRO A 104 1.91 10.03 -6.89
C PRO A 104 3.43 10.01 -6.78
N VAL A 105 4.10 10.91 -7.50
CA VAL A 105 5.57 10.92 -7.63
C VAL A 105 6.14 12.35 -7.65
N ARG A 106 7.42 12.47 -7.30
CA ARG A 106 8.23 13.67 -7.48
C ARG A 106 9.67 13.27 -7.79
N GLY A 107 10.31 14.04 -8.67
CA GLY A 107 11.70 13.84 -9.04
C GLY A 107 11.95 12.48 -9.71
N THR A 108 13.22 12.16 -9.87
CA THR A 108 13.68 10.96 -10.58
C THR A 108 14.51 10.01 -9.72
N ASP A 109 14.68 10.31 -8.42
CA ASP A 109 15.51 9.53 -7.50
C ASP A 109 15.08 8.05 -7.38
N ARG A 110 13.79 7.79 -7.60
CA ARG A 110 13.17 6.45 -7.54
C ARG A 110 12.76 5.91 -8.91
N PHE A 111 13.31 6.44 -10.00
CA PHE A 111 12.84 6.13 -11.36
C PHE A 111 12.82 4.63 -11.68
N GLN A 112 13.84 3.86 -11.27
CA GLN A 112 13.86 2.42 -11.50
C GLN A 112 12.71 1.68 -10.81
N ALA A 113 12.44 2.02 -9.55
CA ALA A 113 11.31 1.44 -8.81
C ALA A 113 9.97 1.88 -9.42
N LEU A 114 9.84 3.16 -9.77
CA LEU A 114 8.65 3.71 -10.44
C LEU A 114 8.36 3.00 -11.76
N ALA A 115 9.35 2.86 -12.64
CA ALA A 115 9.18 2.20 -13.93
C ALA A 115 8.79 0.72 -13.77
N PHE A 116 9.40 0.04 -12.80
CA PHE A 116 9.05 -1.33 -12.45
C PHE A 116 7.61 -1.44 -11.94
N VAL A 117 7.21 -0.59 -10.99
CA VAL A 117 5.86 -0.58 -10.41
C VAL A 117 4.81 -0.18 -11.45
N ALA A 118 5.07 0.80 -12.31
CA ALA A 118 4.18 1.17 -13.40
C ALA A 118 3.94 -0.02 -14.34
N THR A 119 5.00 -0.75 -14.69
CA THR A 119 4.92 -1.98 -15.50
C THR A 119 4.11 -3.06 -14.78
N ALA A 120 4.36 -3.28 -13.48
CA ALA A 120 3.61 -4.24 -12.69
C ALA A 120 2.12 -3.88 -12.59
N LEU A 121 1.78 -2.61 -12.34
CA LEU A 121 0.40 -2.15 -12.27
C LEU A 121 -0.34 -2.32 -13.60
N ARG A 122 0.35 -2.11 -14.74
CA ARG A 122 -0.21 -2.45 -16.05
C ARG A 122 -0.46 -3.94 -16.20
N ALA A 123 0.48 -4.77 -15.75
CA ALA A 123 0.35 -6.22 -15.82
C ALA A 123 -0.84 -6.75 -15.01
N VAL A 124 -0.95 -6.35 -13.74
CA VAL A 124 -2.02 -6.83 -12.83
C VAL A 124 -3.40 -6.27 -13.18
N GLY A 125 -3.45 -5.08 -13.80
CA GLY A 125 -4.70 -4.47 -14.25
C GLY A 125 -5.19 -4.95 -15.63
N GLY A 126 -4.33 -5.61 -16.40
CA GLY A 126 -4.66 -6.06 -17.76
C GLY A 126 -4.80 -4.92 -18.78
N SER A 127 -5.17 -5.25 -20.01
CA SER A 127 -5.24 -4.28 -21.13
C SER A 127 -6.24 -3.15 -20.90
N ALA A 128 -7.29 -3.39 -20.12
CA ALA A 128 -8.35 -2.43 -19.87
C ALA A 128 -8.02 -1.38 -18.79
N ALA A 129 -6.98 -1.61 -17.98
CA ALA A 129 -6.56 -0.67 -16.95
C ALA A 129 -5.70 0.47 -17.52
N GLU A 130 -5.60 1.56 -16.76
CA GLU A 130 -4.63 2.62 -16.98
C GLU A 130 -3.81 2.87 -15.72
N VAL A 131 -2.60 3.39 -15.90
CA VAL A 131 -1.72 3.86 -14.82
C VAL A 131 -1.45 5.34 -15.04
N LEU A 132 -1.76 6.16 -14.05
CA LEU A 132 -1.54 7.60 -14.03
C LEU A 132 -0.34 7.88 -13.14
N LEU A 133 0.77 8.31 -13.75
CA LEU A 133 1.94 8.81 -13.05
C LEU A 133 1.68 10.29 -12.75
N CYS A 134 1.37 10.61 -11.50
CA CYS A 134 0.98 11.95 -11.09
C CYS A 134 2.19 12.67 -10.49
N GLU A 135 2.91 13.41 -11.32
CA GLU A 135 4.14 14.12 -10.92
C GLU A 135 3.79 15.47 -10.29
N HIS A 136 4.11 15.64 -9.01
CA HIS A 136 4.06 16.95 -8.37
C HIS A 136 5.46 17.52 -8.17
N ASP A 137 5.88 18.37 -9.11
CA ASP A 137 7.20 18.99 -9.14
C ASP A 137 7.16 20.36 -9.82
N GLU A 138 8.27 21.11 -9.76
CA GLU A 138 8.39 22.44 -10.38
C GLU A 138 8.43 22.36 -11.91
N THR A 139 8.97 21.26 -12.46
CA THR A 139 9.06 20.98 -13.89
C THR A 139 8.68 19.52 -14.16
N PRO A 140 8.14 19.20 -15.35
CA PRO A 140 7.70 17.84 -15.69
C PRO A 140 8.91 16.94 -16.02
N ARG A 141 9.57 16.35 -15.02
CA ARG A 141 10.79 15.53 -15.21
C ARG A 141 10.48 14.11 -15.69
N LEU A 142 9.22 13.68 -15.58
CA LEU A 142 8.75 12.36 -16.01
C LEU A 142 7.99 12.41 -17.34
N GLU A 143 8.00 13.57 -18.03
CA GLU A 143 7.50 13.66 -19.39
C GLU A 143 8.35 12.80 -20.34
N GLY A 144 7.69 11.93 -21.09
CA GLY A 144 8.36 11.01 -22.00
C GLY A 144 7.46 9.88 -22.48
N ASP A 145 8.04 8.98 -23.26
CA ASP A 145 7.36 7.83 -23.87
C ASP A 145 7.20 6.70 -22.85
N TRP A 146 6.09 6.71 -22.14
CA TRP A 146 5.70 5.60 -21.27
C TRP A 146 4.98 4.48 -22.07
N PRO A 147 5.04 3.21 -21.61
CA PRO A 147 4.33 2.11 -22.26
C PRO A 147 2.83 2.35 -22.40
N GLU A 148 2.19 1.65 -23.33
CA GLU A 148 0.75 1.78 -23.60
C GLU A 148 -0.11 1.60 -22.32
N GLY A 149 -1.01 2.56 -22.11
CA GLY A 149 -1.89 2.61 -20.93
C GLY A 149 -1.22 3.21 -19.68
N VAL A 150 0.04 3.63 -19.76
CA VAL A 150 0.66 4.51 -18.75
C VAL A 150 0.59 5.95 -19.26
N ARG A 151 0.06 6.84 -18.42
CA ARG A 151 -0.18 8.25 -18.73
C ARG A 151 0.52 9.12 -17.69
N HIS A 152 1.17 10.18 -18.15
CA HIS A 152 1.73 11.19 -17.27
C HIS A 152 0.68 12.29 -16.97
N VAL A 153 0.56 12.68 -15.70
CA VAL A 153 -0.26 13.80 -15.23
C VAL A 153 0.65 14.73 -14.43
N PHE A 154 1.03 15.86 -15.02
CA PHE A 154 1.86 16.85 -14.35
C PHE A 154 1.01 17.77 -13.46
N VAL A 155 1.46 17.97 -12.23
CA VAL A 155 0.83 18.79 -11.21
C VAL A 155 1.84 19.85 -10.74
N PRO A 156 1.82 21.07 -11.29
CA PRO A 156 2.87 22.05 -11.04
C PRO A 156 2.98 22.40 -9.57
N ALA A 157 4.21 22.42 -9.06
CA ALA A 157 4.57 22.92 -7.74
C ALA A 157 5.16 24.33 -7.86
N ALA A 158 4.88 25.19 -6.87
CA ALA A 158 5.59 26.47 -6.77
C ALA A 158 7.08 26.23 -6.44
N VAL A 159 7.94 27.20 -6.81
CA VAL A 159 9.37 27.12 -6.51
C VAL A 159 9.60 26.94 -5.00
N GLY A 160 10.32 25.89 -4.62
CA GLY A 160 10.58 25.54 -3.23
C GLY A 160 9.40 24.90 -2.47
N GLU A 161 8.27 24.64 -3.14
CA GLU A 161 7.15 23.92 -2.53
C GLU A 161 7.56 22.47 -2.25
N ALA A 162 7.23 21.98 -1.05
CA ALA A 162 7.45 20.57 -0.68
C ALA A 162 6.50 19.65 -1.44
N PHE A 163 6.90 18.39 -1.66
CA PHE A 163 6.03 17.41 -2.33
C PHE A 163 4.69 17.28 -1.61
N ASN A 164 3.59 17.23 -2.35
CA ASN A 164 2.25 17.11 -1.84
C ASN A 164 1.58 15.90 -2.49
N LYS A 165 1.62 14.76 -1.79
CA LYS A 165 1.02 13.50 -2.26
C LYS A 165 -0.46 13.67 -2.54
N SER A 166 -1.19 14.41 -1.70
CA SER A 166 -2.62 14.65 -1.83
C SER A 166 -2.97 15.37 -3.13
N LYS A 167 -2.23 16.41 -3.52
CA LYS A 167 -2.42 17.11 -4.82
C LYS A 167 -2.25 16.15 -6.00
N ALA A 168 -1.19 15.34 -5.98
CA ALA A 168 -0.94 14.34 -7.02
C ALA A 168 -2.07 13.29 -7.10
N LEU A 169 -2.50 12.75 -5.96
CA LEU A 169 -3.60 11.78 -5.89
C LEU A 169 -4.92 12.38 -6.39
N ASN A 170 -5.24 13.61 -5.98
CA ASN A 170 -6.45 14.32 -6.39
C ASN A 170 -6.46 14.59 -7.90
N ALA A 171 -5.36 15.08 -8.47
CA ALA A 171 -5.22 15.30 -9.91
C ALA A 171 -5.40 13.99 -10.69
N GLY A 172 -4.78 12.90 -10.23
CA GLY A 172 -4.96 11.57 -10.80
C GLY A 172 -6.41 11.10 -10.74
N ALA A 173 -7.09 11.28 -9.60
CA ALA A 173 -8.49 10.89 -9.44
C ALA A 173 -9.42 11.66 -10.39
N LEU A 174 -9.13 12.94 -10.64
CA LEU A 174 -9.87 13.74 -11.60
C LEU A 174 -9.62 13.26 -13.05
N ALA A 175 -8.36 12.97 -13.40
CA ALA A 175 -7.93 12.50 -14.72
C ALA A 175 -8.27 11.03 -15.05
N ALA A 176 -8.61 10.24 -14.03
CA ALA A 176 -8.99 8.84 -14.14
C ALA A 176 -10.22 8.62 -15.02
N ARG A 177 -10.22 7.57 -15.83
CA ARG A 177 -11.30 7.20 -16.76
C ARG A 177 -12.22 6.12 -16.20
N HIS A 178 -11.79 5.38 -15.18
CA HIS A 178 -12.49 4.21 -14.67
C HIS A 178 -13.23 4.48 -13.35
N PRO A 179 -14.29 3.71 -13.05
CA PRO A 179 -15.13 3.90 -11.87
C PRO A 179 -14.47 3.45 -10.56
N VAL A 180 -13.37 2.71 -10.62
CA VAL A 180 -12.58 2.34 -9.43
C VAL A 180 -11.17 2.91 -9.58
N LEU A 181 -10.71 3.54 -8.51
CA LEU A 181 -9.37 4.08 -8.36
C LEU A 181 -8.53 3.10 -7.55
N LEU A 182 -7.32 2.82 -8.03
CA LEU A 182 -6.26 2.18 -7.25
C LEU A 182 -5.27 3.28 -6.85
N LEU A 183 -5.37 3.79 -5.63
CA LEU A 183 -4.38 4.68 -5.05
C LEU A 183 -3.18 3.82 -4.68
N HIS A 184 -1.98 4.13 -5.17
CA HIS A 184 -0.83 3.23 -5.01
C HIS A 184 0.50 3.99 -4.91
N ASP A 185 1.34 3.61 -3.96
CA ASP A 185 2.68 4.18 -3.82
C ASP A 185 3.62 3.67 -4.94
N ALA A 186 4.62 4.48 -5.29
CA ALA A 186 5.51 4.29 -6.45
C ALA A 186 6.55 3.16 -6.30
N ASP A 187 6.61 2.54 -5.12
CA ASP A 187 7.61 1.57 -4.70
C ASP A 187 6.97 0.31 -4.11
N VAL A 188 5.67 0.12 -4.31
CA VAL A 188 4.95 -1.08 -3.89
C VAL A 188 4.70 -1.98 -5.10
N TRP A 189 5.12 -3.24 -5.01
CA TRP A 189 4.84 -4.27 -6.02
C TRP A 189 3.76 -5.22 -5.49
N PRO A 190 2.54 -5.22 -6.08
CA PRO A 190 1.49 -6.17 -5.73
C PRO A 190 1.61 -7.50 -6.50
N PRO A 191 0.98 -8.59 -6.02
CA PRO A 191 0.87 -9.85 -6.75
C PRO A 191 -0.06 -9.73 -7.97
N GLU A 192 0.02 -10.68 -8.88
CA GLU A 192 -0.69 -10.67 -10.17
C GLU A 192 -2.22 -10.68 -10.03
N ASP A 193 -2.73 -11.31 -8.97
CA ASP A 193 -4.16 -11.44 -8.68
C ASP A 193 -4.74 -10.24 -7.92
N TYR A 194 -3.94 -9.20 -7.67
CA TYR A 194 -4.28 -8.11 -6.76
C TYR A 194 -5.51 -7.31 -7.16
N VAL A 195 -5.56 -6.84 -8.42
CA VAL A 195 -6.70 -6.07 -8.93
C VAL A 195 -7.94 -6.95 -9.02
N ALA A 196 -7.81 -8.14 -9.65
CA ALA A 196 -8.93 -9.05 -9.83
C ALA A 196 -9.59 -9.44 -8.49
N LYS A 197 -8.80 -9.84 -7.49
CA LYS A 197 -9.32 -10.21 -6.16
C LYS A 197 -9.97 -9.03 -5.45
N CYS A 198 -9.42 -7.83 -5.54
CA CYS A 198 -10.00 -6.65 -4.88
C CYS A 198 -11.32 -6.23 -5.52
N LEU A 199 -11.39 -6.21 -6.86
CA LEU A 199 -12.61 -5.83 -7.56
C LEU A 199 -13.72 -6.87 -7.37
N ASP A 200 -13.40 -8.17 -7.44
CA ASP A 200 -14.37 -9.24 -7.13
C ASP A 200 -14.87 -9.13 -5.69
N PHE A 201 -13.97 -8.92 -4.73
CA PHE A 201 -14.33 -8.77 -3.32
C PHE A 201 -15.22 -7.54 -3.07
N MET A 202 -14.89 -6.40 -3.68
CA MET A 202 -15.73 -5.19 -3.58
C MET A 202 -17.12 -5.41 -4.19
N ALA A 203 -17.19 -6.05 -5.36
CA ALA A 203 -18.46 -6.30 -6.05
C ALA A 203 -19.35 -7.28 -5.28
N ARG A 204 -18.80 -8.40 -4.80
CA ARG A 204 -19.55 -9.47 -4.11
C ARG A 204 -20.07 -9.04 -2.75
N GLU A 205 -19.28 -8.30 -1.99
CA GLU A 205 -19.62 -7.89 -0.62
C GLU A 205 -20.23 -6.48 -0.56
N GLY A 206 -20.24 -5.75 -1.68
CA GLY A 206 -20.76 -4.39 -1.80
C GLY A 206 -19.90 -3.34 -1.09
N TRP A 207 -18.58 -3.56 -1.01
CA TRP A 207 -17.66 -2.56 -0.44
C TRP A 207 -17.42 -1.41 -1.41
N GLU A 208 -17.36 -0.20 -0.87
CA GLU A 208 -17.04 1.03 -1.61
C GLU A 208 -15.53 1.31 -1.65
N ALA A 209 -14.80 0.75 -0.68
CA ALA A 209 -13.35 0.82 -0.62
C ALA A 209 -12.75 -0.37 0.13
N VAL A 210 -11.50 -0.68 -0.19
CA VAL A 210 -10.72 -1.72 0.48
C VAL A 210 -9.23 -1.37 0.56
N ARG A 211 -8.60 -1.71 1.69
CA ARG A 211 -7.13 -1.69 1.87
C ARG A 211 -6.62 -3.12 1.95
N PRO A 212 -6.16 -3.70 0.85
CA PRO A 212 -6.00 -5.14 0.80
C PRO A 212 -4.71 -5.65 1.44
N ILE A 213 -3.69 -4.80 1.67
CA ILE A 213 -2.36 -5.25 2.10
C ILE A 213 -2.33 -5.70 3.57
N ARG A 214 -2.32 -7.02 3.79
CA ARG A 214 -2.17 -7.65 5.11
C ARG A 214 -0.73 -7.63 5.57
N PHE A 215 0.20 -8.01 4.68
CA PHE A 215 1.64 -7.99 4.93
C PHE A 215 2.36 -7.25 3.82
N LEU A 216 3.17 -6.26 4.22
CA LEU A 216 4.12 -5.58 3.36
C LEU A 216 5.52 -6.11 3.68
N PHE A 217 6.19 -6.68 2.70
CA PHE A 217 7.57 -7.16 2.82
C PHE A 217 8.53 -6.04 2.41
N LEU A 218 9.13 -5.37 3.38
CA LEU A 218 10.07 -4.28 3.13
C LEU A 218 11.43 -4.89 2.81
N LEU A 219 11.83 -4.75 1.54
CA LEU A 219 13.14 -5.21 1.08
C LEU A 219 14.22 -4.20 1.44
N ASP A 220 15.45 -4.69 1.51
CA ASP A 220 16.64 -3.85 1.53
C ASP A 220 17.06 -3.44 0.11
N ALA A 221 18.03 -2.54 0.01
CA ALA A 221 18.53 -2.03 -1.26
C ALA A 221 18.96 -3.16 -2.20
N GLU A 222 19.77 -4.09 -1.70
CA GLU A 222 20.34 -5.19 -2.49
C GLU A 222 19.26 -6.13 -3.03
N SER A 223 18.30 -6.53 -2.18
CA SER A 223 17.19 -7.39 -2.59
C SER A 223 16.23 -6.67 -3.54
N SER A 224 16.01 -5.37 -3.36
CA SER A 224 15.19 -4.57 -4.26
C SER A 224 15.82 -4.47 -5.64
N SER A 225 17.14 -4.19 -5.74
CA SER A 225 17.85 -4.18 -7.01
C SER A 225 17.78 -5.52 -7.73
N ARG A 226 17.93 -6.65 -7.00
CA ARG A 226 17.76 -7.99 -7.58
C ARG A 226 16.33 -8.24 -8.07
N VAL A 227 15.33 -7.87 -7.29
CA VAL A 227 13.92 -8.04 -7.64
C VAL A 227 13.58 -7.23 -8.89
N ILE A 228 14.02 -5.96 -8.97
CA ILE A 228 13.81 -5.11 -10.13
C ILE A 228 14.48 -5.71 -11.37
N ALA A 229 15.72 -6.22 -11.25
CA ALA A 229 16.46 -6.78 -12.37
C ALA A 229 15.91 -8.13 -12.86
N SER A 230 15.39 -8.96 -11.95
CA SER A 230 14.92 -10.32 -12.28
C SER A 230 13.41 -10.45 -12.44
N ALA A 231 12.65 -9.41 -12.05
CA ALA A 231 11.19 -9.44 -11.90
C ALA A 231 10.70 -10.65 -11.08
N SER A 232 11.44 -11.03 -10.03
CA SER A 232 11.17 -12.23 -9.25
C SER A 232 11.49 -12.02 -7.77
N VAL A 233 10.60 -12.51 -6.90
CA VAL A 233 10.82 -12.58 -5.45
C VAL A 233 11.52 -13.87 -5.02
N GLN A 234 11.75 -14.84 -5.92
CA GLN A 234 12.18 -16.20 -5.54
C GLN A 234 13.52 -16.25 -4.81
N ASP A 235 14.43 -15.34 -5.14
CA ASP A 235 15.77 -15.27 -4.53
C ASP A 235 15.83 -14.43 -3.25
N VAL A 236 14.70 -13.88 -2.79
CA VAL A 236 14.64 -13.14 -1.53
C VAL A 236 14.64 -14.13 -0.36
N ARG A 237 15.82 -14.31 0.25
CA ARG A 237 16.05 -15.28 1.33
C ARG A 237 15.75 -14.73 2.72
N ASP A 238 16.00 -13.46 2.94
CA ASP A 238 15.93 -12.81 4.25
C ASP A 238 15.06 -11.56 4.15
N VAL A 239 14.02 -11.46 4.99
CA VAL A 239 13.19 -10.25 5.12
C VAL A 239 12.99 -9.98 6.61
N ALA A 240 13.75 -9.02 7.14
CA ALA A 240 13.68 -8.67 8.55
C ALA A 240 12.44 -7.81 8.88
N GLN A 241 11.91 -7.09 7.89
CA GLN A 241 10.84 -6.12 8.05
C GLN A 241 9.59 -6.59 7.29
N VAL A 242 8.73 -7.33 7.99
CA VAL A 242 7.39 -7.65 7.50
C VAL A 242 6.41 -6.79 8.28
N GLN A 243 5.85 -5.78 7.62
CA GLN A 243 4.95 -4.79 8.23
C GLN A 243 3.49 -5.20 8.06
N GLN A 244 2.68 -4.85 9.06
CA GLN A 244 1.25 -5.09 9.10
C GLN A 244 0.47 -3.86 9.55
N ASN A 245 -0.84 -3.87 9.28
CA ASN A 245 -1.78 -2.80 9.61
C ASN A 245 -1.44 -1.45 8.96
N ASN A 246 -1.30 -1.44 7.63
CA ASN A 246 -0.79 -0.29 6.88
C ASN A 246 -1.90 0.73 6.56
N PRO A 247 -1.93 1.95 7.13
CA PRO A 247 -2.96 2.94 6.81
C PRO A 247 -2.83 3.48 5.37
N GLY A 248 -1.61 3.59 4.83
CA GLY A 248 -1.36 4.09 3.48
C GLY A 248 -0.98 3.00 2.47
N LEU A 249 -0.10 3.37 1.53
CA LEU A 249 0.50 2.53 0.47
C LEU A 249 -0.43 2.17 -0.67
N SER A 250 -1.59 1.58 -0.36
CA SER A 250 -2.53 1.20 -1.40
C SER A 250 -3.96 1.04 -0.92
N ALA A 251 -4.89 1.60 -1.70
CA ALA A 251 -6.32 1.45 -1.48
C ALA A 251 -7.07 1.41 -2.81
N PHE A 252 -8.07 0.52 -2.90
CA PHE A 252 -9.08 0.59 -3.95
C PHE A 252 -10.27 1.38 -3.42
N VAL A 253 -10.75 2.35 -4.20
CA VAL A 253 -11.87 3.22 -3.82
C VAL A 253 -12.72 3.46 -5.05
N ARG A 254 -14.05 3.38 -4.95
CA ARG A 254 -14.90 3.86 -6.05
C ARG A 254 -14.64 5.34 -6.29
N LYS A 255 -14.53 5.74 -7.56
CA LYS A 255 -14.20 7.11 -7.96
C LYS A 255 -15.26 8.09 -7.46
N ASP A 256 -16.54 7.76 -7.56
CA ASP A 256 -17.62 8.60 -7.05
C ASP A 256 -17.50 8.82 -5.53
N VAL A 257 -17.23 7.76 -4.77
CA VAL A 257 -17.01 7.82 -3.33
C VAL A 257 -15.79 8.68 -2.98
N TYR A 258 -14.68 8.53 -3.69
CA TYR A 258 -13.50 9.37 -3.52
C TYR A 258 -13.83 10.86 -3.70
N LEU A 259 -14.58 11.20 -4.75
CA LEU A 259 -15.00 12.57 -5.03
C LEU A 259 -16.03 13.09 -4.01
N GLU A 260 -16.99 12.26 -3.60
CA GLU A 260 -18.02 12.58 -2.62
C GLU A 260 -17.46 12.94 -1.24
N ILE A 261 -16.37 12.28 -0.81
CA ILE A 261 -15.71 12.63 0.45
C ILE A 261 -14.69 13.76 0.31
N GLY A 262 -14.44 14.25 -0.91
CA GLY A 262 -13.55 15.37 -1.19
C GLY A 262 -12.09 15.03 -1.47
N GLY A 263 -11.77 13.77 -1.80
CA GLY A 263 -10.40 13.33 -2.10
C GLY A 263 -9.46 13.38 -0.90
N HIS A 264 -8.15 13.51 -1.13
CA HIS A 264 -7.16 13.71 -0.05
C HIS A 264 -7.08 15.18 0.35
N ASP A 265 -6.84 15.44 1.64
CA ASP A 265 -6.62 16.78 2.15
C ASP A 265 -5.24 17.29 1.71
N GLU A 266 -5.20 18.36 0.91
CA GLU A 266 -3.94 18.91 0.37
C GLU A 266 -3.23 19.85 1.33
N ARG A 267 -3.78 20.02 2.54
CA ARG A 267 -3.11 20.76 3.62
C ARG A 267 -1.89 20.03 4.18
N PHE A 268 -1.72 18.75 3.87
CA PHE A 268 -0.53 17.97 4.21
C PHE A 268 0.54 18.16 3.13
N THR A 269 1.73 18.59 3.55
CA THR A 269 2.89 18.76 2.66
C THR A 269 4.08 17.96 3.18
N GLY A 270 4.98 17.59 2.28
CA GLY A 270 6.10 16.70 2.56
C GLY A 270 5.65 15.26 2.80
N TRP A 271 5.86 14.75 4.02
CA TRP A 271 5.75 13.32 4.30
C TRP A 271 4.82 12.99 5.47
N GLY A 272 3.78 12.22 5.19
CA GLY A 272 3.02 11.43 6.14
C GLY A 272 1.76 12.10 6.69
N TRP A 273 0.86 11.24 7.20
CA TRP A 273 -0.42 11.50 7.87
C TRP A 273 -1.60 11.88 6.95
N GLU A 274 -1.37 12.19 5.68
CA GLU A 274 -2.42 12.41 4.69
C GLU A 274 -3.30 11.16 4.49
N ASP A 275 -2.68 9.97 4.43
CA ASP A 275 -3.41 8.71 4.28
C ASP A 275 -4.30 8.47 5.53
N VAL A 276 -3.85 8.85 6.73
CA VAL A 276 -4.59 8.65 7.98
C VAL A 276 -5.82 9.55 8.04
N GLU A 277 -5.69 10.82 7.64
CA GLU A 277 -6.82 11.74 7.54
C GLU A 277 -7.85 11.27 6.51
N PHE A 278 -7.38 10.87 5.32
CA PHE A 278 -8.23 10.35 4.26
C PHE A 278 -8.99 9.11 4.71
N LEU A 279 -8.31 8.15 5.35
CA LEU A 279 -8.95 6.96 5.90
C LEU A 279 -10.00 7.28 6.94
N ASP A 280 -9.78 8.29 7.77
CA ASP A 280 -10.76 8.71 8.77
C ASP A 280 -12.07 9.19 8.11
N ARG A 281 -11.98 10.02 7.05
CA ARG A 281 -13.16 10.39 6.25
C ARG A 281 -13.75 9.20 5.52
N LEU A 282 -12.93 8.31 4.97
CA LEU A 282 -13.37 7.14 4.22
C LEU A 282 -14.17 6.14 5.10
N LYS A 283 -13.95 6.12 6.42
CA LYS A 283 -14.78 5.32 7.37
C LYS A 283 -16.23 5.77 7.45
N THR A 284 -16.60 6.94 6.93
CA THR A 284 -18.01 7.34 6.76
C THR A 284 -18.73 6.56 5.65
N ARG A 285 -17.97 5.77 4.88
CA ARG A 285 -18.42 4.97 3.74
C ARG A 285 -18.26 3.48 4.05
N ARG A 286 -18.71 2.62 3.13
CA ARG A 286 -18.51 1.17 3.24
C ARG A 286 -17.07 0.80 2.92
N LEU A 287 -16.15 1.14 3.83
CA LEU A 287 -14.76 0.71 3.81
C LEU A 287 -14.63 -0.66 4.48
N TYR A 288 -14.02 -1.63 3.78
CA TYR A 288 -13.65 -2.88 4.41
C TYR A 288 -12.52 -2.64 5.43
N PRO A 289 -12.71 -2.99 6.73
CA PRO A 289 -11.70 -2.76 7.75
C PRO A 289 -10.55 -3.77 7.73
N GLY A 290 -10.73 -4.90 7.02
CA GLY A 290 -9.75 -5.97 6.94
C GLY A 290 -8.81 -5.87 5.75
N SER A 291 -7.83 -6.77 5.74
CA SER A 291 -6.83 -6.92 4.67
C SER A 291 -6.55 -8.41 4.42
N PHE A 292 -6.09 -8.76 3.21
CA PHE A 292 -6.00 -10.17 2.79
C PHE A 292 -4.95 -10.49 1.71
N LEU A 293 -4.18 -9.52 1.23
CA LEU A 293 -3.17 -9.72 0.19
C LEU A 293 -1.76 -9.35 0.68
N PRO A 294 -0.71 -10.00 0.17
CA PRO A 294 0.66 -9.57 0.38
C PRO A 294 1.01 -8.42 -0.59
N ALA A 295 2.08 -7.70 -0.30
CA ALA A 295 2.77 -6.82 -1.24
C ALA A 295 4.25 -6.68 -0.87
N VAL A 296 5.09 -6.33 -1.83
CA VAL A 296 6.52 -6.07 -1.61
C VAL A 296 6.75 -4.57 -1.67
N HIS A 297 7.52 -4.02 -0.74
CA HIS A 297 8.00 -2.64 -0.80
C HIS A 297 9.46 -2.64 -1.26
N LEU A 298 9.70 -2.00 -2.40
CA LEU A 298 11.02 -1.79 -2.98
C LEU A 298 11.73 -0.69 -2.20
N TRP A 299 12.97 -0.95 -1.83
CA TRP A 299 13.78 -0.04 -1.05
C TRP A 299 14.02 1.27 -1.79
N HIS A 300 13.91 2.36 -1.06
CA HIS A 300 14.39 3.67 -1.46
C HIS A 300 14.98 4.38 -0.23
N ASP A 301 15.81 5.39 -0.47
CA ASP A 301 16.35 6.18 0.64
C ASP A 301 15.22 6.98 1.30
N VAL A 302 15.26 7.08 2.63
CA VAL A 302 14.23 7.80 3.39
C VAL A 302 14.54 9.28 3.27
N PRO A 303 13.66 10.11 2.67
CA PRO A 303 13.93 11.53 2.58
C PRO A 303 14.14 12.10 3.99
N PRO A 304 15.03 13.10 4.17
CA PRO A 304 15.28 13.74 5.45
C PRO A 304 14.05 14.57 5.89
N ALA A 305 12.98 13.90 6.33
CA ALA A 305 11.67 14.50 6.56
C ALA A 305 11.12 14.25 7.97
N LYS A 306 11.95 13.85 8.94
CA LYS A 306 11.51 13.61 10.33
C LYS A 306 10.80 14.83 10.95
N LYS A 307 11.29 16.05 10.67
CA LYS A 307 10.67 17.30 11.14
C LYS A 307 9.29 17.52 10.51
N MET A 308 9.16 17.27 9.21
CA MET A 308 7.90 17.41 8.47
C MET A 308 6.85 16.40 8.95
N ARG A 309 7.26 15.15 9.21
CA ARG A 309 6.35 14.14 9.78
C ARG A 309 5.79 14.54 11.14
N ASN A 310 6.61 15.15 12.00
CA ASN A 310 6.14 15.61 13.31
C ASN A 310 5.15 16.77 13.16
N TRP A 311 5.41 17.72 12.26
CA TRP A 311 4.49 18.81 11.96
C TRP A 311 3.15 18.31 11.43
N ASN A 312 3.16 17.37 10.49
CA ASN A 312 1.94 16.76 9.96
C ASN A 312 1.16 15.96 11.01
N ARG A 313 1.83 15.37 12.01
CA ARG A 313 1.15 14.68 13.13
C ARG A 313 0.32 15.67 13.96
N ASP A 314 0.94 16.78 14.32
CA ASP A 314 0.27 17.79 15.16
C ASP A 314 -0.87 18.46 14.35
N ARG A 315 -0.64 18.69 13.05
CA ARG A 315 -1.69 19.15 12.12
C ARG A 315 -2.84 18.15 11.98
N LEU A 316 -2.55 16.85 11.88
CA LEU A 316 -3.59 15.82 11.88
C LEU A 316 -4.41 15.90 13.17
N ALA A 317 -3.77 16.04 14.33
CA ALA A 317 -4.47 16.14 15.61
C ALA A 317 -5.41 17.36 15.67
N ASP A 318 -5.00 18.49 15.08
CA ASP A 318 -5.86 19.68 14.98
C ASP A 318 -7.02 19.47 13.99
N ILE A 319 -6.74 18.91 12.80
CA ILE A 319 -7.75 18.61 11.78
C ILE A 319 -8.81 17.65 12.32
N LEU A 320 -8.41 16.60 13.04
CA LEU A 320 -9.33 15.61 13.60
C LEU A 320 -10.24 16.16 14.72
N ARG A 321 -10.02 17.39 15.22
CA ARG A 321 -10.98 18.09 16.10
C ARG A 321 -12.20 18.60 15.32
N GLU A 322 -12.07 18.81 14.02
CA GLU A 322 -13.18 19.23 13.16
C GLU A 322 -14.11 18.03 12.89
N PRO A 323 -15.45 18.21 13.00
CA PRO A 323 -16.41 17.17 12.64
C PRO A 323 -16.18 16.65 11.23
N VAL A 324 -16.24 15.32 11.05
CA VAL A 324 -15.94 14.65 9.77
C VAL A 324 -16.75 15.21 8.58
N GLY A 325 -18.02 15.56 8.81
CA GLY A 325 -18.87 16.17 7.78
C GLY A 325 -18.40 17.55 7.33
N ALA A 326 -17.88 18.37 8.26
CA ALA A 326 -17.33 19.69 7.93
C ALA A 326 -16.03 19.55 7.11
N ARG A 327 -15.17 18.59 7.48
CA ARG A 327 -13.96 18.26 6.71
C ARG A 327 -14.27 17.78 5.30
N ILE A 328 -15.29 16.92 5.13
CA ILE A 328 -15.75 16.49 3.80
C ILE A 328 -16.19 17.69 2.95
N ILE A 329 -17.00 18.61 3.51
CA ILE A 329 -17.45 19.81 2.79
C ILE A 329 -16.26 20.69 2.39
N ALA A 330 -15.30 20.90 3.29
CA ALA A 330 -14.10 21.70 3.02
C ALA A 330 -13.24 21.06 1.92
N ALA A 331 -12.97 19.75 2.01
CA ALA A 331 -12.17 19.01 1.04
C ALA A 331 -12.83 19.01 -0.36
N ARG A 332 -14.17 18.87 -0.43
CA ARG A 332 -14.90 18.99 -1.70
C ARG A 332 -14.75 20.36 -2.34
N ARG A 333 -14.90 21.43 -1.55
CA ARG A 333 -14.73 22.81 -2.06
C ARG A 333 -13.34 23.03 -2.63
N GLN A 334 -12.32 22.48 -1.97
CA GLN A 334 -10.95 22.52 -2.47
C GLN A 334 -10.81 21.75 -3.80
N LEU A 335 -11.30 20.52 -3.84
CA LEU A 335 -11.21 19.65 -5.02
C LEU A 335 -11.98 20.22 -6.22
N GLU A 336 -13.16 20.81 -5.99
CA GLU A 336 -13.96 21.48 -7.01
C GLU A 336 -13.34 22.82 -7.45
N GLY A 337 -12.70 23.54 -6.53
CA GLY A 337 -11.99 24.79 -6.81
C GLY A 337 -10.78 24.58 -7.73
N GLY A 338 -10.08 23.45 -7.60
CA GLY A 338 -8.98 23.06 -8.49
C GLY A 338 -9.41 22.51 -9.87
N ARG A 339 -10.72 22.39 -10.14
CA ARG A 339 -11.25 22.04 -11.49
C ARG A 339 -11.41 23.24 -12.42
N ARG A 340 -11.29 24.46 -11.89
CA ARG A 340 -11.34 25.72 -12.67
C ARG A 340 -9.92 26.20 -12.92
#